data_AF-A0A1W1VQV9-F1
#
_entry.id   AF-A0A1W1VQV9-F1
#
_cell.length_a   1.000
_cell.length_b   1.000
_cell.length_c   1.000
_cell.angle_alpha   90.00
_cell.angle_beta   90.00
_cell.angle_gamma   90.00
#
_symmetry.space_group_name_H-M   'P 1'
#
loop_
_entity.id
_entity.type
_entity.pdbx_description
1 polymer ?
#
loop_
_entity_poly.entity_id
_entity_poly.type
_entity_poly.pdbx_seq_one_letter_code
_entity_poly.pdbx_strand_id
1 'polypeptide(L)'
;MYMKSDTHIMEVKFMSWKKFKYVYIGLFVVFMMSSIVSYYLNVDRQPLQKPNETGLSSVSLESFQITDDINVIMEKEYDLCVRYDLNCDKENIDLKDSERKRLNQLSLNDIKKIYPKEENWEVKRTETDQITIIKKEEGLCPVHSQIWHLGLDSSLNYVAVYYGPRETENLSGVYKVTDIPVSSLPIEYQNKIKNYSMEFYTMEELVAILDSLSEHL
;
A
#
# COMPACT_ATOMS: atom_id res chain seq x y z
N MET A 1 -20.27 23.24 -74.59
CA MET A 1 -20.78 21.89 -74.30
C MET A 1 -20.94 21.81 -72.79
N TYR A 2 -22.14 22.12 -72.28
CA TYR A 2 -22.42 22.23 -70.84
C TYR A 2 -22.90 20.87 -70.32
N MET A 3 -22.15 20.27 -69.39
CA MET A 3 -22.54 19.03 -68.70
C MET A 3 -23.57 19.36 -67.60
N LYS A 4 -24.76 18.75 -67.73
CA LYS A 4 -25.85 18.80 -66.77
C LYS A 4 -25.52 17.83 -65.63
N SER A 5 -25.38 18.34 -64.42
CA SER A 5 -25.15 17.56 -63.19
C SER A 5 -26.51 17.13 -62.64
N ASP A 6 -26.81 15.84 -62.73
CA ASP A 6 -28.01 15.24 -62.15
C ASP A 6 -27.78 14.97 -60.65
N THR A 7 -28.38 15.81 -59.80
CA THR A 7 -28.44 15.59 -58.36
C THR A 7 -29.51 14.54 -58.05
N HIS A 8 -29.07 13.30 -57.81
CA HIS A 8 -29.90 12.27 -57.22
C HIS A 8 -30.16 12.59 -55.74
N ILE A 9 -31.39 13.00 -55.43
CA ILE A 9 -31.90 13.11 -54.06
C ILE A 9 -32.17 11.69 -53.56
N MET A 10 -31.36 11.21 -52.61
CA MET A 10 -31.66 9.98 -51.89
C MET A 10 -32.83 10.23 -50.92
N GLU A 11 -34.00 9.66 -51.22
CA GLU A 11 -35.10 9.55 -50.26
C GLU A 11 -34.68 8.62 -49.12
N VAL A 12 -34.35 9.20 -47.96
CA VAL A 12 -34.12 8.44 -46.73
C VAL A 12 -35.48 8.00 -46.19
N LYS A 13 -35.80 6.72 -46.41
CA LYS A 13 -37.02 6.08 -45.94
C LYS A 13 -37.04 6.07 -44.40
N PHE A 14 -37.75 7.03 -43.80
CA PHE A 14 -37.89 7.12 -42.34
C PHE A 14 -38.56 5.84 -41.81
N MET A 15 -37.77 5.04 -41.09
CA MET A 15 -38.16 3.75 -40.55
C MET A 15 -39.27 3.91 -39.50
N SER A 16 -40.29 3.05 -39.54
CA SER A 16 -41.46 3.10 -38.65
C SER A 16 -41.09 2.91 -37.18
N TRP A 17 -40.95 4.02 -36.46
CA TRP A 17 -40.37 4.11 -35.12
C TRP A 17 -41.16 3.36 -34.03
N LYS A 18 -42.45 3.11 -34.24
CA LYS A 18 -43.32 2.46 -33.25
C LYS A 18 -43.00 0.99 -33.03
N LYS A 19 -42.47 0.27 -34.03
CA LYS A 19 -42.20 -1.17 -33.94
C LYS A 19 -40.93 -1.49 -33.16
N PHE A 20 -39.97 -0.57 -33.12
CA PHE A 20 -38.64 -0.81 -32.54
C PHE A 20 -38.41 -0.04 -31.24
N LYS A 21 -39.43 0.67 -30.71
CA LYS A 21 -39.33 1.48 -29.49
C LYS A 21 -38.69 0.71 -28.33
N TYR A 22 -39.12 -0.53 -28.10
CA TYR A 22 -38.60 -1.37 -27.01
C TYR A 22 -37.16 -1.84 -27.27
N VAL A 23 -36.78 -2.07 -28.53
CA VAL A 23 -35.41 -2.43 -28.92
C VAL A 23 -34.46 -1.27 -28.65
N TYR A 24 -34.86 -0.04 -28.99
CA TYR A 24 -34.07 1.16 -28.70
C TYR A 24 -33.94 1.44 -27.20
N ILE A 25 -35.02 1.25 -26.43
CA ILE A 25 -34.97 1.39 -24.97
C ILE A 25 -34.02 0.36 -24.36
N GLY A 26 -34.07 -0.90 -24.82
CA GLY A 26 -33.15 -1.94 -24.38
C GLY A 26 -31.68 -1.60 -24.67
N LEU A 27 -31.38 -1.15 -25.88
CA LEU A 27 -30.04 -0.71 -26.27
C LEU A 27 -29.55 0.48 -25.43
N PHE A 28 -30.43 1.44 -25.14
CA PHE A 28 -30.09 2.59 -24.31
C PHE A 28 -29.75 2.20 -22.87
N VAL A 29 -30.50 1.25 -22.29
CA VAL A 29 -30.22 0.73 -20.94
C VAL A 29 -28.88 -0.02 -20.90
N VAL A 30 -28.59 -0.86 -21.90
CA VAL A 30 -27.30 -1.55 -22.01
C VAL A 30 -26.14 -0.55 -22.13
N PHE A 31 -26.32 0.52 -22.90
CA PHE A 31 -25.33 1.59 -23.02
C PHE A 31 -25.08 2.29 -21.68
N MET A 32 -26.15 2.66 -20.96
CA MET A 32 -26.04 3.29 -19.64
C MET A 32 -25.35 2.38 -18.62
N MET A 33 -25.69 1.09 -18.57
CA MET A 33 -25.03 0.13 -17.68
C MET A 33 -23.54 -0.02 -18.00
N SER A 34 -23.17 -0.07 -19.29
CA SER A 34 -21.77 -0.10 -19.72
C SER A 34 -21.02 1.16 -19.29
N SER A 35 -21.62 2.34 -19.44
CA SER A 35 -21.02 3.60 -18.98
C SER A 35 -20.85 3.64 -17.46
N ILE A 36 -21.81 3.15 -16.69
CA ILE A 36 -21.74 3.09 -15.23
C ILE A 36 -20.61 2.14 -14.78
N VAL A 37 -20.55 0.93 -15.34
CA VAL A 37 -19.47 -0.02 -15.04
C VAL A 37 -18.11 0.57 -15.42
N SER A 38 -18.00 1.21 -16.58
CA SER A 38 -16.77 1.87 -17.01
C SER A 38 -16.37 3.03 -16.08
N TYR A 39 -17.34 3.77 -15.55
CA TYR A 39 -17.09 4.83 -14.57
C TYR A 39 -16.53 4.24 -13.27
N TYR A 40 -17.19 3.24 -12.69
CA TYR A 40 -16.71 2.61 -11.45
C TYR A 40 -15.35 1.92 -11.62
N LEU A 41 -15.07 1.32 -12.79
CA LEU A 41 -13.76 0.74 -13.08
C LEU A 41 -12.65 1.79 -13.31
N ASN A 42 -12.99 3.04 -13.63
CA ASN A 42 -12.01 4.10 -13.86
C ASN A 42 -11.91 5.11 -12.71
N VAL A 43 -12.86 5.16 -11.77
CA VAL A 43 -12.80 6.05 -10.59
C VAL A 43 -11.59 5.73 -9.70
N ASP A 44 -11.18 4.46 -9.60
CA ASP A 44 -9.99 4.05 -8.83
C ASP A 44 -8.68 4.18 -9.61
N ARG A 45 -8.72 4.54 -10.91
CA ARG A 45 -7.49 4.85 -11.64
C ARG A 45 -7.07 6.25 -11.27
N GLN A 46 -6.18 6.34 -10.27
CA GLN A 46 -5.34 7.51 -10.08
C GLN A 46 -4.88 8.00 -11.47
N PRO A 47 -4.96 9.31 -11.77
CA PRO A 47 -4.49 9.81 -13.05
C PRO A 47 -3.08 9.27 -13.26
N LEU A 48 -2.89 8.47 -14.31
CA LEU A 48 -1.57 8.08 -14.79
C LEU A 48 -0.81 9.38 -14.92
N GLN A 49 0.09 9.64 -13.97
CA GLN A 49 1.00 10.77 -14.05
C GLN A 49 1.66 10.63 -15.42
N LYS A 50 1.43 11.61 -16.30
CA LYS A 50 2.22 11.70 -17.51
C LYS A 50 3.67 11.56 -17.09
N PRO A 51 4.49 10.69 -17.72
CA PRO A 51 5.93 10.80 -17.52
C PRO A 51 6.26 12.25 -17.83
N ASN A 52 6.91 12.93 -16.88
CA ASN A 52 7.40 14.27 -17.08
C ASN A 52 8.24 14.23 -18.36
N GLU A 53 7.68 14.74 -19.45
CA GLU A 53 8.51 15.19 -20.55
C GLU A 53 9.44 16.21 -19.90
N THR A 54 10.72 15.84 -19.87
CA THR A 54 11.86 16.67 -19.55
C THR A 54 11.91 17.84 -20.53
N GLY A 55 10.94 18.74 -20.41
CA GLY A 55 11.14 20.14 -20.71
C GLY A 55 12.25 20.58 -19.77
N LEU A 56 13.40 20.88 -20.36
CA LEU A 56 14.50 21.59 -19.72
C LEU A 56 13.98 22.88 -19.09
N SER A 57 13.42 22.77 -17.89
CA SER A 57 13.58 23.77 -16.87
C SER A 57 14.80 23.32 -16.10
N SER A 58 15.96 23.77 -16.58
CA SER A 58 17.16 23.85 -15.76
C SER A 58 16.86 24.83 -14.62
N VAL A 59 16.10 24.37 -13.62
CA VAL A 59 16.23 24.89 -12.28
C VAL A 59 17.64 24.51 -11.89
N SER A 60 18.51 25.52 -11.89
CA SER A 60 19.85 25.46 -11.37
C SER A 60 19.90 24.61 -10.11
N LEU A 61 20.43 23.39 -10.22
CA LEU A 61 20.87 22.55 -9.11
C LEU A 61 22.27 23.00 -8.63
N GLU A 62 22.58 24.30 -8.72
CA GLU A 62 23.80 24.82 -8.14
C GLU A 62 23.51 25.28 -6.70
N SER A 63 23.87 24.40 -5.76
CA SER A 63 24.20 24.70 -4.36
C SER A 63 23.08 24.82 -3.32
N PHE A 64 22.05 23.97 -3.33
CA PHE A 64 21.29 23.77 -2.08
C PHE A 64 22.22 23.13 -1.04
N GLN A 65 22.57 23.91 -0.02
CA GLN A 65 23.36 23.51 1.14
C GLN A 65 22.48 23.62 2.38
N ILE A 66 22.65 22.70 3.33
CA ILE A 66 21.99 22.83 4.63
C ILE A 66 22.54 24.05 5.34
N THR A 67 21.66 24.96 5.72
CA THR A 67 21.94 26.10 6.59
C THR A 67 21.35 25.86 7.99
N ASP A 68 21.70 26.69 8.96
CA ASP A 68 21.25 26.53 10.36
C ASP A 68 19.73 26.69 10.53
N ASP A 69 19.08 27.42 9.63
CA ASP A 69 17.64 27.65 9.58
C ASP A 69 16.84 26.46 9.03
N ILE A 70 17.49 25.53 8.35
CA ILE A 70 16.83 24.32 7.84
C ILE A 70 16.63 23.34 8.99
N ASN A 71 15.38 22.94 9.19
CA ASN A 71 15.03 21.92 10.16
C ASN A 71 15.44 20.53 9.63
N VAL A 72 16.28 19.83 10.38
CA VAL A 72 16.69 18.46 10.05
C VAL A 72 16.10 17.52 11.09
N ILE A 73 15.18 16.68 10.65
CA ILE A 73 14.53 15.67 11.48
C ILE A 73 15.14 14.32 11.15
N MET A 74 15.46 13.54 12.18
CA MET A 74 15.81 12.14 12.03
C MET A 74 14.68 11.28 12.57
N GLU A 75 14.21 10.33 11.77
CA GLU A 75 13.10 9.45 12.10
C GLU A 75 13.51 8.00 11.94
N LYS A 76 12.83 7.11 12.67
CA LYS A 76 12.89 5.68 12.48
C LYS A 76 11.56 5.17 11.95
N GLU A 77 11.60 4.36 10.90
CA GLU A 77 10.44 3.71 10.30
C GLU A 77 10.65 2.20 10.22
N TYR A 78 9.62 1.43 10.57
CA TYR A 78 9.62 -0.03 10.50
C TYR A 78 8.96 -0.50 9.21
N ASP A 79 9.65 -1.32 8.42
CA ASP A 79 9.27 -1.60 7.03
C ASP A 79 7.93 -2.33 6.91
N LEU A 80 7.64 -3.32 7.78
CA LEU A 80 6.37 -4.04 7.77
C LEU A 80 5.23 -3.12 8.23
N CYS A 81 5.48 -2.26 9.22
CA CYS A 81 4.48 -1.29 9.68
C CYS A 81 4.07 -0.32 8.58
N VAL A 82 5.03 0.19 7.80
CA VAL A 82 4.74 1.08 6.66
C VAL A 82 4.08 0.31 5.52
N ARG A 83 4.53 -0.91 5.24
CA ARG A 83 4.00 -1.74 4.14
C ARG A 83 2.52 -2.08 4.33
N TYR A 84 2.12 -2.36 5.57
CA TYR A 84 0.75 -2.76 5.92
C TYR A 84 -0.08 -1.63 6.53
N ASP A 85 0.41 -0.39 6.49
CA ASP A 85 -0.27 0.80 7.01
C ASP A 85 -0.77 0.61 8.46
N LEU A 86 0.08 0.04 9.32
CA LEU A 86 -0.26 -0.25 10.72
C LEU A 86 -0.29 0.99 11.61
N ASN A 87 -0.45 2.19 11.03
CA ASN A 87 -0.55 3.48 11.71
C ASN A 87 0.43 3.65 12.89
N CYS A 88 1.72 3.38 12.64
CA CYS A 88 2.76 3.56 13.64
C CYS A 88 3.16 5.02 13.77
N ASP A 89 3.30 5.48 15.00
CA ASP A 89 4.02 6.71 15.26
C ASP A 89 5.48 6.55 14.81
N LYS A 90 5.96 7.54 14.06
CA LYS A 90 7.37 7.61 13.72
C LYS A 90 8.15 7.98 14.97
N GLU A 91 9.21 7.23 15.25
CA GLU A 91 10.07 7.52 16.38
C GLU A 91 11.08 8.60 15.96
N ASN A 92 11.00 9.77 16.59
CA ASN A 92 12.00 10.81 16.40
C ASN A 92 13.30 10.38 17.08
N ILE A 93 14.39 10.40 16.31
CA ILE A 93 15.73 10.18 16.83
C ILE A 93 16.32 11.55 17.17
N ASP A 94 16.61 11.77 18.45
CA ASP A 94 17.23 13.01 18.91
C ASP A 94 18.61 13.19 18.24
N LEU A 95 18.67 14.14 17.31
CA LEU A 95 19.91 14.61 16.71
C LEU A 95 20.68 15.44 17.73
N LYS A 96 21.84 14.96 18.15
CA LYS A 96 22.74 15.75 19.01
C LYS A 96 23.22 16.99 18.26
N ASP A 97 23.40 18.10 18.98
CA ASP A 97 23.89 19.37 18.40
C ASP A 97 25.17 19.20 17.57
N SER A 98 26.08 18.32 18.00
CA SER A 98 27.32 18.02 17.28
C SER A 98 27.07 17.34 15.94
N GLU A 99 26.07 16.45 15.85
CA GLU A 99 25.73 15.75 14.62
C GLU A 99 24.96 16.68 13.67
N ARG A 100 24.02 17.47 14.20
CA ARG A 100 23.33 18.50 13.43
C ARG A 100 24.30 19.50 12.78
N LYS A 101 25.32 19.95 13.53
CA LYS A 101 26.35 20.86 13.02
C LYS A 101 27.21 20.23 11.91
N ARG A 102 27.43 18.92 11.93
CA ARG A 102 28.16 18.20 10.87
C ARG A 102 27.38 18.16 9.55
N LEU A 103 26.07 18.33 9.60
CA LEU A 103 25.21 18.35 8.41
C LEU A 103 25.15 19.73 7.75
N ASN A 104 25.53 20.79 8.46
CA ASN A 104 25.59 22.13 7.89
C ASN A 104 26.57 22.20 6.72
N GLN A 105 26.24 23.05 5.74
CA GLN A 105 26.99 23.30 4.51
C GLN A 105 27.10 22.08 3.59
N LEU A 106 26.52 20.94 3.95
CA LEU A 106 26.45 19.78 3.07
C LEU A 106 25.32 19.93 2.06
N SER A 107 25.58 19.46 0.85
CA SER A 107 24.52 19.33 -0.16
C SER A 107 23.65 18.11 0.15
N LEU A 108 22.43 18.08 -0.40
CA LEU A 108 21.55 16.91 -0.27
C LEU A 108 22.22 15.62 -0.76
N ASN A 109 23.09 15.72 -1.78
CA ASN A 109 23.83 14.57 -2.29
C ASN A 109 24.92 14.10 -1.33
N ASP A 110 25.53 15.00 -0.56
CA ASP A 110 26.54 14.62 0.44
C ASP A 110 25.88 13.95 1.65
N ILE A 111 24.71 14.42 2.07
CA ILE A 111 23.91 13.73 3.11
C ILE A 111 23.56 12.31 2.65
N LYS A 112 23.13 12.13 1.40
CA LYS A 112 22.83 10.80 0.84
C LYS A 112 24.03 9.87 0.76
N LYS A 113 25.26 10.40 0.75
CA LYS A 113 26.48 9.58 0.87
C LYS A 113 26.75 9.19 2.32
N ILE A 114 26.41 10.05 3.28
CA ILE A 114 26.56 9.77 4.72
C ILE A 114 25.49 8.79 5.21
N TYR A 115 24.28 8.90 4.67
CA TYR A 115 23.13 8.04 4.96
C TYR A 115 22.69 7.32 3.68
N PRO A 116 23.46 6.29 3.27
CA PRO A 116 23.23 5.58 2.02
C PRO A 116 21.98 4.69 2.09
N LYS A 117 21.29 4.56 0.96
CA LYS A 117 20.09 3.73 0.84
C LYS A 117 20.39 2.24 1.04
N GLU A 118 21.60 1.83 0.67
CA GLU A 118 22.15 0.50 0.84
C GLU A 118 22.25 0.08 2.32
N GLU A 119 22.31 1.05 3.24
CA GLU A 119 22.29 0.84 4.69
C GLU A 119 20.91 1.16 5.29
N ASN A 120 19.85 1.03 4.50
CA ASN A 120 18.46 1.26 4.90
C ASN A 120 18.14 2.71 5.31
N TRP A 121 18.88 3.69 4.81
CA TRP A 121 18.54 5.09 5.02
C TRP A 121 17.73 5.68 3.86
N GLU A 122 16.89 6.65 4.17
CA GLU A 122 16.15 7.42 3.18
C GLU A 122 16.19 8.91 3.54
N VAL A 123 16.74 9.73 2.64
CA VAL A 123 16.83 11.18 2.83
C VAL A 123 15.81 11.87 1.94
N LYS A 124 14.83 12.54 2.55
CA LYS A 124 13.76 13.28 1.88
C LYS A 124 13.88 14.78 2.18
N ARG A 125 13.52 15.59 1.19
CA ARG A 125 13.19 17.00 1.40
C ARG A 125 11.68 17.12 1.27
N THR A 126 11.01 17.38 2.37
CA THR A 126 9.54 17.48 2.45
C THR A 126 9.07 18.89 2.12
N GLU A 127 9.81 19.91 2.58
CA GLU A 127 9.47 21.33 2.39
C GLU A 127 10.70 22.16 1.97
N THR A 128 10.52 23.46 1.76
CA THR A 128 11.65 24.37 1.46
C THR A 128 12.72 24.31 2.54
N ASP A 129 12.30 24.19 3.80
CA ASP A 129 13.16 24.37 4.97
C ASP A 129 13.18 23.13 5.89
N GLN A 130 12.81 21.97 5.36
CA GLN A 130 12.80 20.71 6.11
C GLN A 130 13.44 19.56 5.34
N ILE A 131 14.37 18.87 6.02
CA ILE A 131 14.98 17.63 5.57
C ILE A 131 14.68 16.55 6.60
N THR A 132 14.19 15.41 6.12
CA THR A 132 13.93 14.23 6.94
C THR A 132 14.91 13.13 6.55
N ILE A 133 15.67 12.64 7.53
CA ILE A 133 16.57 11.50 7.40
C ILE A 133 15.92 10.33 8.11
N ILE A 134 15.48 9.34 7.36
CA ILE A 134 14.70 8.22 7.86
C ILE A 134 15.59 6.99 7.90
N LYS A 135 15.72 6.36 9.06
CA LYS A 135 16.30 5.02 9.20
C LYS A 135 15.19 3.98 9.06
N LYS A 136 15.29 3.13 8.03
CA LYS A 136 14.39 1.98 7.86
C LYS A 136 14.93 0.81 8.64
N GLU A 137 14.05 0.19 9.40
CA GLU A 137 14.34 -0.96 10.23
C GLU A 137 13.44 -2.10 9.79
N GLU A 138 14.01 -3.29 9.71
CA GLU A 138 13.28 -4.47 9.28
C GLU A 138 12.31 -4.92 10.38
N GLY A 139 11.13 -5.39 9.97
CA GLY A 139 10.11 -5.96 10.83
C GLY A 139 9.08 -4.93 11.31
N LEU A 140 8.55 -5.21 12.50
CA LEU A 140 7.49 -4.44 13.15
C LEU A 140 8.06 -3.52 14.24
N CYS A 141 7.33 -2.45 14.53
CA CYS A 141 7.65 -1.59 15.67
C CYS A 141 7.44 -2.35 17.00
N PRO A 142 8.03 -1.87 18.11
CA PRO A 142 7.94 -2.54 19.42
C PRO A 142 6.52 -2.77 19.93
N VAL A 143 5.55 -1.97 19.47
CA VAL A 143 4.14 -2.10 19.82
C VAL A 143 3.51 -3.25 19.03
N HIS A 144 3.61 -3.21 17.69
CA HIS A 144 3.00 -4.24 16.84
C HIS A 144 3.67 -5.60 16.98
N SER A 145 4.96 -5.65 17.33
CA SER A 145 5.64 -6.92 17.59
C SER A 145 5.12 -7.69 18.83
N GLN A 146 4.30 -7.04 19.67
CA GLN A 146 3.68 -7.67 20.85
C GLN A 146 2.29 -8.24 20.56
N ILE A 147 1.81 -8.13 19.33
CA ILE A 147 0.57 -8.76 18.89
C ILE A 147 0.91 -10.16 18.38
N TRP A 148 -0.02 -11.10 18.50
CA TRP A 148 0.10 -12.42 17.91
C TRP A 148 -1.12 -12.74 17.07
N HIS A 149 -0.94 -13.56 16.06
CA HIS A 149 -2.07 -14.11 15.32
C HIS A 149 -1.83 -15.57 14.91
N LEU A 150 -2.91 -16.30 14.65
CA LEU A 150 -2.83 -17.69 14.20
C LEU A 150 -2.81 -17.77 12.68
N GLY A 151 -2.01 -18.70 12.17
CA GLY A 151 -1.95 -19.06 10.76
C GLY A 151 -1.61 -20.54 10.58
N LEU A 152 -1.42 -20.92 9.32
CA LEU A 152 -0.91 -22.24 8.98
C LEU A 152 0.61 -22.28 9.14
N ASP A 153 1.17 -23.42 9.56
CA ASP A 153 2.60 -23.65 9.47
C ASP A 153 3.08 -23.76 8.02
N SER A 154 4.41 -23.78 7.81
CA SER A 154 5.00 -23.92 6.48
C SER A 154 4.57 -25.20 5.72
N SER A 155 4.15 -26.24 6.44
CA SER A 155 3.65 -27.50 5.88
C SER A 155 2.14 -27.49 5.61
N LEU A 156 1.44 -26.42 6.00
CA LEU A 156 -0.01 -26.23 5.90
C LEU A 156 -0.86 -27.24 6.70
N ASN A 157 -0.27 -27.93 7.66
CA ASN A 157 -0.92 -29.01 8.41
C ASN A 157 -1.23 -28.63 9.85
N TYR A 158 -0.42 -27.77 10.46
CA TYR A 158 -0.47 -27.45 11.87
C TYR A 158 -0.78 -25.98 12.10
N VAL A 159 -1.33 -25.68 13.28
CA VAL A 159 -1.53 -24.30 13.72
C VAL A 159 -0.18 -23.70 14.10
N ALA A 160 0.15 -22.56 13.51
CA ALA A 160 1.30 -21.75 13.86
C ALA A 160 0.85 -20.40 14.44
N VAL A 161 1.63 -19.90 15.38
CA VAL A 161 1.51 -18.58 15.98
C VAL A 161 2.58 -17.69 15.34
N TYR A 162 2.16 -16.56 14.81
CA TYR A 162 3.02 -15.54 14.22
C TYR A 162 3.05 -14.30 15.11
N TYR A 163 4.13 -13.54 15.06
CA TYR A 163 4.17 -12.21 15.65
C TYR A 163 3.31 -11.24 14.83
N GLY A 164 3.02 -10.07 15.37
CA GLY A 164 2.38 -9.01 14.62
C GLY A 164 0.86 -9.14 14.42
N PRO A 165 0.22 -8.07 13.92
CA PRO A 165 -1.15 -8.09 13.46
C PRO A 165 -1.36 -9.08 12.31
N ARG A 166 -2.59 -9.55 12.16
CA ARG A 166 -2.98 -10.50 11.10
C ARG A 166 -2.67 -10.02 9.68
N GLU A 167 -2.66 -8.72 9.45
CA GLU A 167 -2.39 -8.11 8.13
C GLU A 167 -0.99 -8.48 7.65
N THR A 168 -0.07 -8.77 8.57
CA THR A 168 1.32 -9.13 8.28
C THR A 168 1.51 -10.59 7.89
N GLU A 169 0.46 -11.41 8.04
CA GLU A 169 0.46 -12.84 7.75
C GLU A 169 1.73 -13.52 8.30
N ASN A 170 2.46 -14.28 7.48
CA ASN A 170 3.67 -14.98 7.90
C ASN A 170 4.96 -14.13 7.83
N LEU A 171 4.91 -12.86 7.41
CA LEU A 171 6.10 -12.03 7.18
C LEU A 171 6.70 -11.45 8.46
N SER A 172 5.92 -11.36 9.52
CA SER A 172 6.32 -10.87 10.85
C SER A 172 7.18 -11.85 11.65
N GLY A 173 7.30 -13.09 11.16
CA GLY A 173 8.07 -14.15 11.80
C GLY A 173 7.22 -15.08 12.68
N VAL A 174 7.69 -16.32 12.81
CA VAL A 174 7.01 -17.37 13.58
C VAL A 174 7.37 -17.22 15.06
N TYR A 175 6.35 -17.12 15.92
CA TYR A 175 6.50 -17.23 17.36
C TYR A 175 6.64 -18.70 17.78
N LYS A 176 5.70 -19.54 17.34
CA LYS A 176 5.64 -20.97 17.71
C LYS A 176 4.86 -21.77 16.68
N VAL A 177 5.35 -22.96 16.32
CA VAL A 177 4.52 -23.98 15.66
C VAL A 177 3.97 -24.92 16.72
N THR A 178 2.68 -25.22 16.66
CA THR A 178 2.01 -26.13 17.61
C THR A 178 1.83 -27.52 17.02
N ASP A 179 1.54 -28.50 17.86
CA ASP A 179 1.22 -29.86 17.44
C ASP A 179 -0.27 -30.05 17.15
N ILE A 180 -1.05 -28.97 17.02
CA ILE A 180 -2.49 -29.01 16.75
C ILE A 180 -2.70 -29.12 15.23
N PRO A 181 -3.08 -30.28 14.67
CA PRO A 181 -3.44 -30.41 13.27
C PRO A 181 -4.69 -29.60 12.95
N VAL A 182 -4.60 -28.71 11.95
CA VAL A 182 -5.71 -27.85 11.54
C VAL A 182 -6.92 -28.68 11.09
N SER A 183 -6.67 -29.83 10.46
CA SER A 183 -7.72 -30.75 9.99
C SER A 183 -8.58 -31.34 11.11
N SER A 184 -8.09 -31.37 12.35
CA SER A 184 -8.83 -31.85 13.52
C SER A 184 -9.83 -30.82 14.07
N LEU A 185 -9.64 -29.54 13.74
CA LEU A 185 -10.44 -28.46 14.30
C LEU A 185 -11.80 -28.33 13.60
N PRO A 186 -12.82 -27.77 14.27
CA PRO A 186 -14.08 -27.40 13.62
C PRO A 186 -13.85 -26.49 12.40
N ILE A 187 -14.70 -26.64 11.38
CA ILE A 187 -14.54 -25.93 10.08
C ILE A 187 -14.45 -24.41 10.23
N GLU A 188 -15.13 -23.85 11.25
CA GLU A 188 -15.05 -22.42 11.56
C GLU A 188 -13.62 -22.00 11.95
N TYR A 189 -12.99 -22.74 12.86
CA TYR A 189 -11.60 -22.48 13.26
C TYR A 189 -10.62 -22.71 12.12
N GLN A 190 -10.83 -23.77 11.33
CA GLN A 190 -10.00 -23.99 10.14
C GLN A 190 -9.99 -22.79 9.20
N ASN A 191 -11.18 -22.24 8.91
CA ASN A 191 -11.31 -21.07 8.06
C ASN A 191 -10.68 -19.84 8.71
N LYS A 192 -10.87 -19.66 10.03
CA LYS A 192 -10.28 -18.54 10.75
C LYS A 192 -8.75 -18.55 10.71
N ILE A 193 -8.13 -19.72 10.88
CA ILE A 193 -6.66 -19.91 10.83
C ILE A 193 -6.14 -19.72 9.41
N LYS A 194 -6.81 -20.29 8.40
CA LYS A 194 -6.43 -20.15 6.99
C LYS A 194 -6.44 -18.70 6.51
N ASN A 195 -7.32 -17.88 7.09
CA ASN A 195 -7.50 -16.48 6.74
C ASN A 195 -6.82 -15.51 7.73
N TYR A 196 -5.94 -16.01 8.62
CA TYR A 196 -5.23 -15.21 9.64
C TYR A 196 -6.15 -14.38 10.56
N SER A 197 -7.43 -14.72 10.67
CA SER A 197 -8.44 -13.83 11.29
C SER A 197 -8.49 -13.84 12.82
N MET A 198 -7.58 -14.60 13.47
CA MET A 198 -7.50 -14.67 14.94
C MET A 198 -6.25 -13.96 15.40
N GLU A 199 -6.46 -12.85 16.11
CA GLU A 199 -5.43 -11.96 16.63
C GLU A 199 -5.60 -11.81 18.15
N PHE A 200 -4.49 -11.67 18.86
CA PHE A 200 -4.42 -11.58 20.32
C PHE A 200 -3.47 -10.47 20.74
N TYR A 201 -3.87 -9.73 21.78
CA TYR A 201 -3.10 -8.61 22.32
C TYR A 201 -2.46 -8.95 23.67
N THR A 202 -2.81 -10.10 24.24
CA THR A 202 -2.27 -10.60 25.49
C THR A 202 -1.85 -12.07 25.36
N MET A 203 -0.83 -12.45 26.15
CA MET A 203 -0.35 -13.83 26.18
C MET A 203 -1.42 -14.76 26.75
N GLU A 204 -2.20 -14.28 27.72
CA GLU A 204 -3.28 -15.01 28.36
C GLU A 204 -4.39 -15.41 27.37
N GLU A 205 -4.81 -14.48 26.50
CA GLU A 205 -5.79 -14.76 25.43
C GLU A 205 -5.27 -15.83 24.46
N LEU A 206 -4.02 -15.69 24.02
CA LEU A 206 -3.39 -16.65 23.11
C LEU A 206 -3.34 -18.04 23.74
N VAL A 207 -2.88 -18.15 25.00
CA VAL A 207 -2.79 -19.44 25.70
C VAL A 207 -4.17 -20.06 25.88
N ALA A 208 -5.16 -19.30 26.36
CA ALA A 208 -6.51 -19.81 26.56
C ALA A 208 -7.13 -20.36 25.26
N ILE A 209 -6.89 -19.69 24.13
CA ILE A 209 -7.37 -20.16 22.82
C ILE A 209 -6.59 -21.39 22.36
N LEU A 210 -5.28 -21.44 22.52
CA LEU A 210 -4.49 -22.62 22.16
C LEU A 210 -4.90 -23.85 22.99
N ASP A 211 -5.16 -23.66 24.29
CA ASP A 211 -5.66 -24.73 25.17
C ASP A 211 -7.03 -25.21 24.67
N SER A 212 -7.96 -24.30 24.40
CA SER A 212 -9.27 -24.65 23.84
C SER A 212 -9.20 -25.38 22.49
N LEU A 213 -8.27 -25.00 21.61
CA LEU A 213 -8.06 -25.70 20.33
C LEU A 213 -7.48 -27.10 20.54
N SER A 214 -6.62 -27.28 21.55
CA SER A 214 -6.01 -28.57 21.86
C SER A 214 -7.00 -29.60 22.44
N GLU A 215 -8.10 -29.16 23.05
CA GLU A 215 -9.17 -30.05 23.54
C GLU A 215 -9.90 -30.82 22.42
N HIS A 216 -9.69 -30.43 21.16
CA HIS A 216 -10.26 -31.12 20.00
C HIS A 216 -9.40 -32.29 19.48
N LEU A 217 -8.22 -32.53 20.07
CA LEU A 217 -7.32 -33.63 19.73
C LEU A 217 -7.69 -34.93 20.47
#